data_AF-A0A7H8MDI1-F1
#
_entry.id   AF-A0A7H8MDI1-F1
#
_cell.length_a   1.000
_cell.length_b   1.000
_cell.length_c   1.000
_cell.angle_alpha   90.00
_cell.angle_beta   90.00
_cell.angle_gamma   90.00
#
_symmetry.space_group_name_H-M   'P 1'
#
loop_
_entity.id
_entity.type
_entity.pdbx_description
1 polymer ?
#
loop_
_entity_poly.entity_id
_entity_poly.type
_entity_poly.pdbx_seq_one_letter_code
_entity_poly.pdbx_strand_id
1 'polypeptide(L)'
;MPQEATDARRTPARAETRQEPRRLQGVLAVAAITIGVAALFLGWFPETHFPGAVLGVIGLPLALYSQMISATTNERWLNVIGMITAFIGTGFALSNGGFSI
;
A
#
# COMPACT_ATOMS: atom_id res chain seq x y z
N MET A 1 -43.73 -16.91 -10.41
CA MET A 1 -42.32 -17.08 -10.84
C MET A 1 -41.76 -15.89 -11.68
N PRO A 2 -41.87 -14.60 -11.30
CA PRO A 2 -41.21 -13.50 -12.06
C PRO A 2 -39.88 -13.00 -11.45
N GLN A 3 -39.47 -13.50 -10.27
CA GLN A 3 -38.29 -13.00 -9.56
C GLN A 3 -36.95 -13.51 -10.14
N GLU A 4 -36.92 -14.74 -10.69
CA GLU A 4 -35.70 -15.34 -11.26
C GLU A 4 -35.15 -14.57 -12.48
N ALA A 5 -36.02 -14.00 -13.32
CA ALA A 5 -35.61 -13.23 -14.49
C ALA A 5 -34.99 -11.86 -14.12
N THR A 6 -35.29 -11.34 -12.93
CA THR A 6 -34.76 -10.06 -12.47
C THR A 6 -33.36 -10.22 -11.84
N ASP A 7 -33.06 -11.36 -11.23
CA ASP A 7 -31.75 -11.64 -10.62
C ASP A 7 -30.66 -11.89 -11.67
N ALA A 8 -30.98 -12.56 -12.77
CA ALA A 8 -30.01 -12.82 -13.85
C ALA A 8 -29.46 -11.52 -14.48
N ARG A 9 -30.29 -10.47 -14.59
CA ARG A 9 -29.89 -9.16 -15.14
C ARG A 9 -29.15 -8.27 -14.13
N ARG A 10 -29.36 -8.46 -12.82
CA ARG A 10 -28.68 -7.70 -11.75
C ARG A 10 -27.32 -8.26 -11.34
N THR A 11 -27.08 -9.53 -11.64
CA THR A 11 -25.84 -10.26 -11.29
C THR A 11 -24.55 -9.72 -11.93
N PRO A 12 -24.49 -9.34 -13.23
CA PRO A 12 -23.24 -8.87 -13.83
C PRO A 12 -22.77 -7.52 -13.26
N ALA A 13 -23.65 -6.54 -13.13
CA ALA A 13 -23.32 -5.22 -12.59
C ALA A 13 -22.86 -5.27 -11.11
N ARG A 14 -23.42 -6.20 -10.32
CA ARG A 14 -23.01 -6.42 -8.93
C ARG A 14 -21.65 -7.13 -8.80
N ALA A 15 -21.28 -7.94 -9.80
CA ALA A 15 -19.99 -8.61 -9.84
C ALA A 15 -18.85 -7.64 -10.20
N GLU A 16 -19.05 -6.80 -11.23
CA GLU A 16 -18.09 -5.78 -11.67
C GLU A 16 -17.72 -4.81 -10.54
N THR A 17 -18.74 -4.27 -9.86
CA THR A 17 -18.58 -3.35 -8.71
C THR A 17 -17.88 -3.99 -7.51
N ARG A 18 -17.88 -5.33 -7.37
CA ARG A 18 -17.13 -6.05 -6.32
C ARG A 18 -15.72 -6.43 -6.76
N GLN A 19 -15.45 -6.42 -8.06
CA GLN A 19 -14.15 -6.76 -8.63
C GLN A 19 -13.20 -5.56 -8.62
N GLU A 20 -13.72 -4.36 -8.90
CA GLU A 20 -12.93 -3.12 -8.95
C GLU A 20 -12.31 -2.70 -7.60
N PRO A 21 -13.04 -2.69 -6.46
CA PRO A 21 -12.46 -2.43 -5.14
C PRO A 21 -11.36 -3.43 -4.76
N ARG A 22 -11.51 -4.70 -5.16
CA ARG A 22 -10.50 -5.75 -4.91
C ARG A 22 -9.22 -5.53 -5.70
N ARG A 23 -9.32 -5.04 -6.96
CA ARG A 23 -8.15 -4.67 -7.75
C ARG A 23 -7.38 -3.52 -7.10
N LEU A 24 -8.09 -2.49 -6.65
CA LEU A 24 -7.48 -1.34 -5.97
C LEU A 24 -6.74 -1.75 -4.69
N GLN A 25 -7.37 -2.55 -3.82
CA GLN A 25 -6.76 -3.03 -2.58
C GLN A 25 -5.48 -3.83 -2.84
N GLY A 26 -5.50 -4.73 -3.82
CA GLY A 26 -4.31 -5.50 -4.22
C GLY A 26 -3.18 -4.61 -4.74
N VAL A 27 -3.50 -3.63 -5.60
CA VAL A 27 -2.51 -2.69 -6.13
C VAL A 27 -1.90 -1.83 -5.01
N LEU A 28 -2.71 -1.33 -4.09
CA LEU A 28 -2.23 -0.54 -2.96
C LEU A 28 -1.36 -1.36 -2.01
N ALA A 29 -1.69 -2.63 -1.78
CA ALA A 29 -0.87 -3.53 -0.97
C ALA A 29 0.52 -3.78 -1.60
N VAL A 30 0.56 -4.02 -2.92
CA VAL A 30 1.82 -4.19 -3.66
C VAL A 30 2.61 -2.88 -3.71
N ALA A 31 1.95 -1.75 -3.90
CA ALA A 31 2.60 -0.44 -3.90
C ALA A 31 3.20 -0.13 -2.51
N ALA A 32 2.46 -0.39 -1.44
CA ALA A 32 2.89 -0.15 -0.06
C ALA A 32 4.16 -0.95 0.28
N ILE A 33 4.19 -2.26 0.00
CA ILE A 33 5.39 -3.07 0.26
C ILE A 33 6.57 -2.64 -0.61
N THR A 34 6.34 -2.33 -1.90
CA THR A 34 7.41 -1.93 -2.81
C THR A 34 8.04 -0.60 -2.38
N ILE A 35 7.21 0.40 -2.05
CA ILE A 35 7.68 1.70 -1.59
C ILE A 35 8.35 1.59 -0.23
N GLY A 36 7.80 0.82 0.71
CA GLY A 36 8.39 0.62 2.03
C GLY A 36 9.77 -0.05 1.97
N VAL A 37 9.92 -1.09 1.15
CA VAL A 37 11.21 -1.74 0.93
C VAL A 37 12.20 -0.79 0.26
N ALA A 38 11.77 -0.02 -0.75
CA ALA A 38 12.62 0.99 -1.37
C ALA A 38 13.07 2.07 -0.38
N ALA A 39 12.16 2.56 0.47
CA ALA A 39 12.47 3.53 1.52
C ALA A 39 13.49 2.96 2.52
N LEU A 40 13.41 1.67 2.87
CA LEU A 40 14.40 1.00 3.72
C LEU A 40 15.78 0.98 3.07
N PHE A 41 15.89 0.50 1.83
CA PHE A 41 17.18 0.43 1.14
C PHE A 41 17.78 1.83 0.93
N LEU A 42 16.98 2.79 0.47
CA LEU A 42 17.46 4.15 0.23
C LEU A 42 17.77 4.89 1.53
N GLY A 43 17.03 4.64 2.60
CA GLY A 43 17.33 5.17 3.93
C GLY A 43 18.60 4.57 4.55
N TRP A 44 19.08 3.42 4.06
CA TRP A 44 20.28 2.77 4.58
C TRP A 44 21.58 3.32 3.98
N PHE A 45 21.56 3.78 2.73
CA PHE A 45 22.77 4.30 2.06
C PHE A 45 22.93 5.81 2.27
N PRO A 46 24.13 6.29 2.64
CA PRO A 46 24.39 7.70 2.92
C PRO A 46 23.95 8.68 1.83
N GLU A 47 24.23 8.32 0.58
CA GLU A 47 23.97 9.15 -0.59
C GLU A 47 22.48 9.24 -0.95
N THR A 48 21.62 8.42 -0.34
CA THR A 48 20.21 8.28 -0.70
C THR A 48 19.23 8.56 0.44
N HIS A 49 19.69 9.17 1.53
CA HIS A 49 18.79 9.54 2.64
C HIS A 49 17.65 10.46 2.18
N PHE A 50 17.90 11.40 1.26
CA PHE A 50 16.84 12.26 0.75
C PHE A 50 15.71 11.50 0.04
N PRO A 51 15.98 10.73 -1.04
CA PRO A 51 14.92 9.93 -1.65
C PRO A 51 14.34 8.88 -0.69
N GLY A 52 15.14 8.32 0.22
CA GLY A 52 14.67 7.41 1.27
C GLY A 52 13.63 8.06 2.20
N ALA A 53 13.88 9.28 2.66
CA ALA A 53 12.96 10.04 3.50
C ALA A 53 11.67 10.39 2.77
N VAL A 54 11.75 10.81 1.49
CA VAL A 54 10.58 11.11 0.66
C VAL A 54 9.70 9.87 0.47
N LEU A 55 10.29 8.74 0.09
CA LEU A 55 9.56 7.49 -0.06
C LEU A 55 8.99 7.01 1.28
N GLY A 56 9.71 7.23 2.38
CA GLY A 56 9.25 6.92 3.72
C GLY A 56 8.00 7.70 4.14
N VAL A 57 8.03 9.03 3.95
CA VAL A 57 6.92 9.95 4.25
C VAL A 57 5.67 9.65 3.40
N ILE A 58 5.84 9.16 2.17
CA ILE A 58 4.70 8.76 1.30
C ILE A 58 4.26 7.33 1.60
N GLY A 59 5.21 6.42 1.73
CA GLY A 59 5.00 4.98 1.86
C GLY A 59 4.33 4.59 3.17
N LEU A 60 4.67 5.26 4.28
CA LEU A 60 4.09 4.93 5.59
C LEU A 60 2.58 5.27 5.64
N PRO A 61 2.11 6.48 5.27
CA PRO A 61 0.68 6.75 5.12
C PRO A 61 -0.02 5.86 4.09
N LEU A 62 0.63 5.55 2.98
CA LEU A 62 0.08 4.65 1.97
C LEU A 62 -0.19 3.24 2.54
N ALA A 63 0.77 2.68 3.28
CA ALA A 63 0.63 1.37 3.91
C ALA A 63 -0.46 1.37 4.99
N LEU A 64 -0.54 2.44 5.80
CA LEU A 64 -1.60 2.62 6.81
C LEU A 64 -2.99 2.72 6.16
N TYR A 65 -3.12 3.51 5.10
CA TYR A 65 -4.40 3.64 4.39
C TYR A 65 -4.80 2.31 3.73
N SER A 66 -3.88 1.67 3.01
CA SER A 66 -4.08 0.36 2.40
C SER A 66 -4.54 -0.68 3.43
N GLN A 67 -3.98 -0.63 4.64
CA GLN A 67 -4.34 -1.52 5.75
C GLN A 67 -5.80 -1.35 6.20
N MET A 68 -6.34 -0.13 6.17
CA MET A 68 -7.73 0.14 6.57
C MET A 68 -8.75 -0.38 5.57
N ILE A 69 -8.42 -0.37 4.28
CA ILE A 69 -9.34 -0.74 3.20
C ILE A 69 -9.17 -2.18 2.71
N SER A 70 -8.12 -2.89 3.13
CA SER A 70 -7.83 -4.26 2.70
C SER A 70 -8.97 -5.23 3.01
N ALA A 71 -9.36 -6.06 2.03
CA ALA A 71 -10.40 -7.07 2.21
C ALA A 71 -9.83 -8.43 2.62
N THR A 72 -8.55 -8.70 2.32
CA THR A 72 -7.94 -10.02 2.59
C THR A 72 -6.81 -9.95 3.61
N THR A 73 -6.56 -11.08 4.28
CA THR A 73 -5.44 -11.23 5.21
C THR A 73 -4.09 -11.10 4.50
N ASN A 74 -3.99 -11.57 3.25
CA ASN A 74 -2.75 -11.48 2.47
C ASN A 74 -2.38 -10.03 2.15
N GLU A 75 -3.34 -9.21 1.73
CA GLU A 75 -3.14 -7.76 1.55
C GLU A 75 -2.66 -7.11 2.85
N ARG A 76 -3.28 -7.46 3.98
CA ARG A 76 -2.91 -6.92 5.29
C ARG A 76 -1.49 -7.27 5.69
N TRP A 77 -1.04 -8.49 5.42
CA TRP A 77 0.35 -8.88 5.67
C TRP A 77 1.34 -8.09 4.81
N LEU A 78 1.05 -7.88 3.52
CA LEU A 78 1.89 -7.03 2.67
C LEU A 78 1.97 -5.59 3.21
N ASN A 79 0.85 -5.03 3.64
CA ASN A 79 0.82 -3.69 4.24
C ASN A 79 1.62 -3.60 5.53
N VAL A 80 1.56 -4.62 6.40
CA VAL A 80 2.37 -4.64 7.64
C VAL A 80 3.86 -4.63 7.31
N ILE A 81 4.30 -5.44 6.34
CA ILE A 81 5.70 -5.44 5.90
C ILE A 81 6.07 -4.07 5.31
N GLY A 82 5.23 -3.52 4.43
CA GLY A 82 5.43 -2.18 3.86
C GLY A 82 5.52 -1.08 4.92
N MET A 83 4.66 -1.13 5.93
CA MET A 83 4.65 -0.18 7.04
C MET A 83 5.92 -0.27 7.89
N ILE A 84 6.36 -1.48 8.27
CA ILE A 84 7.58 -1.67 9.06
C ILE A 84 8.81 -1.22 8.29
N THR A 85 8.93 -1.62 7.02
CA THR A 85 10.07 -1.25 6.17
C THR A 85 10.09 0.25 5.89
N ALA A 86 8.95 0.88 5.59
CA ALA A 86 8.84 2.33 5.46
C ALA A 86 9.22 3.04 6.77
N PHE A 87 8.72 2.59 7.92
CA PHE A 87 9.01 3.21 9.22
C PHE A 87 10.50 3.17 9.56
N ILE A 88 11.13 1.99 9.45
CA ILE A 88 12.56 1.82 9.73
C ILE A 88 13.41 2.62 8.73
N GLY A 89 13.10 2.54 7.44
CA GLY A 89 13.80 3.28 6.39
C GLY A 89 13.73 4.79 6.57
N THR A 90 12.54 5.30 6.89
CA THR A 90 12.34 6.71 7.25
C THR A 90 13.16 7.09 8.46
N GLY A 91 13.18 6.26 9.50
CA GLY A 91 13.98 6.48 10.70
C GLY A 91 15.46 6.66 10.39
N PHE A 92 16.05 5.76 9.60
CA PHE A 92 17.44 5.89 9.16
C PHE A 92 17.68 7.12 8.29
N ALA A 93 16.81 7.38 7.33
CA ALA A 93 16.93 8.53 6.45
C ALA A 93 16.91 9.85 7.25
N LEU A 94 15.95 10.00 8.16
CA LEU A 94 15.80 11.21 8.97
C LEU A 94 16.92 11.37 10.00
N SER A 95 17.38 10.29 10.64
CA SER A 95 18.48 10.36 11.60
C SER A 95 19.80 10.82 11.00
N ASN A 96 19.94 10.71 9.68
CA ASN A 96 21.14 11.06 8.93
C ASN A 96 20.93 12.24 7.96
N GLY A 97 19.96 13.12 8.23
CA GLY A 97 19.79 14.36 7.46
C GLY A 97 19.02 14.19 6.14
N GLY A 98 18.05 13.27 6.07
CA GLY A 98 17.25 13.01 4.87
C GLY A 98 16.47 14.20 4.29
N PHE A 99 16.49 15.38 4.91
CA PHE A 99 15.97 16.62 4.31
C PHE A 99 16.96 17.79 4.38
N SER A 100 18.22 17.55 4.76
CA SER A 100 19.25 18.58 4.90
C SER A 100 20.09 18.77 3.63
N ILE A 101 19.47 18.58 2.47
CA ILE A 101 20.10 18.83 1.15
C ILE A 101 20.62 20.25 1.02
#